data_AF-W4PBR9-F1
#
_entry.id   AF-W4PBR9-F1
#
_cell.length_a   1.000
_cell.length_b   1.000
_cell.length_c   1.000
_cell.angle_alpha   90.00
_cell.angle_beta   90.00
_cell.angle_gamma   90.00
#
_symmetry.space_group_name_H-M   'P 1'
#
loop_
_entity.id
_entity.type
_entity.pdbx_description
1 polymer ?
#
loop_
_entity_poly.entity_id
_entity_poly.type
_entity_poly.pdbx_seq_one_letter_code
_entity_poly.pdbx_strand_id
1 'polypeptide(L)'
;MGLLQEKLAKYNLPQQFMAKGVYPYFREIEGKQGTEVEMGGHEVLMFGSNAYTGLTGDERVIEAGIQAMRKYGSGCAGSRFLNGTLDLHVQLEKELAAFVGKDEALCFSTGFTVNSGVIPCLTDRNDYIICDDRDHASIVDGRRLSFSQQLKYKHNDMADLEKQLQKCNPDSVKLIIVDGVFSMEGDLANLPEIVRLKHKYNATIMVDEAHGLGVFGKLGRGVCDHFGLTHEIDLIMGTFSKSLASIGGFIAADSSIINCCATMPVLTYSVLPILRQPQLLL
;
A
#
# COMPACT_ATOMS: atom_id res chain seq x y z
N MET A 1 24.76 33.34 2.84
CA MET A 1 23.80 32.23 2.95
C MET A 1 23.53 31.73 1.54
N GLY A 2 23.51 30.41 1.28
CA GLY A 2 23.25 29.90 -0.08
C GLY A 2 21.77 30.03 -0.49
N LEU A 3 21.47 29.98 -1.79
CA LEU A 3 20.11 30.15 -2.33
C LEU A 3 19.12 29.11 -1.76
N LEU A 4 19.55 27.88 -1.53
CA LEU A 4 18.72 26.84 -0.91
C LEU A 4 18.34 27.21 0.53
N GLN A 5 19.33 27.64 1.32
CA GLN A 5 19.12 28.08 2.69
C GLN A 5 18.20 29.30 2.74
N GLU A 6 18.37 30.27 1.83
CA GLU A 6 17.48 31.44 1.75
C GLU A 6 16.03 31.05 1.43
N LYS A 7 15.84 30.10 0.50
CA LYS A 7 14.51 29.59 0.18
C LYS A 7 13.88 28.86 1.36
N LEU A 8 14.61 27.94 2.00
CA LEU A 8 14.07 27.09 3.06
C LEU A 8 13.92 27.79 4.40
N ALA A 9 14.76 28.80 4.71
CA ALA A 9 14.65 29.58 5.94
C ALA A 9 13.33 30.36 6.06
N LYS A 10 12.63 30.58 4.93
CA LYS A 10 11.30 31.23 4.90
C LYS A 10 10.19 30.31 5.43
N TYR A 11 10.38 28.98 5.44
CA TYR A 11 9.40 28.04 5.96
C TYR A 11 9.59 27.86 7.47
N ASN A 12 8.71 28.48 8.25
CA ASN A 12 8.74 28.42 9.71
C ASN A 12 7.40 28.04 10.35
N LEU A 13 6.47 27.48 9.57
CA LEU A 13 5.12 27.13 10.03
C LEU A 13 5.15 26.18 11.26
N PRO A 14 5.96 25.12 11.31
CA PRO A 14 6.07 24.29 12.51
C PRO A 14 6.51 25.10 13.74
N GLN A 15 7.51 25.97 13.60
CA GLN A 15 8.02 26.81 14.70
C GLN A 15 6.95 27.77 15.21
N GLN A 16 6.10 28.32 14.33
CA GLN A 16 4.98 29.17 14.73
C GLN A 16 3.97 28.43 15.62
N PHE A 17 3.67 27.15 15.33
CA PHE A 17 2.75 26.35 16.15
C PHE A 17 3.41 25.80 17.42
N MET A 18 4.71 25.48 17.38
CA MET A 18 5.49 25.11 18.57
C MET A 18 5.55 26.26 19.58
N ALA A 19 5.81 27.49 19.11
CA ALA A 19 5.82 28.68 19.96
C ALA A 19 4.47 28.97 20.63
N LYS A 20 3.36 28.48 20.04
CA LYS A 20 2.00 28.56 20.59
C LYS A 20 1.62 27.36 21.47
N GLY A 21 2.47 26.34 21.59
CA GLY A 21 2.20 25.13 22.38
C GLY A 21 1.14 24.20 21.77
N VAL A 22 0.85 24.30 20.47
CA VAL A 22 -0.22 23.55 19.79
C VAL A 22 0.27 22.69 18.62
N TYR A 23 1.58 22.44 18.52
CA TYR A 23 2.15 21.58 17.48
C TYR A 23 1.81 20.10 17.76
N PRO A 24 1.01 19.43 16.91
CA PRO A 24 0.49 18.11 17.25
C PRO A 24 1.32 16.95 16.70
N TYR A 25 2.33 17.22 15.86
CA TYR A 25 3.06 16.21 15.10
C TYR A 25 4.32 15.70 15.80
N PHE A 26 4.76 14.50 15.41
CA PHE A 26 6.00 13.86 15.86
C PHE A 26 6.12 13.73 17.38
N ARG A 27 5.01 13.44 18.07
CA ARG A 27 5.06 13.17 19.50
C ARG A 27 5.76 11.84 19.76
N GLU A 28 6.63 11.82 20.77
CA GLU A 28 7.46 10.68 21.13
C GLU A 28 6.63 9.68 21.95
N ILE A 29 6.46 8.47 21.44
CA ILE A 29 5.83 7.36 22.16
C ILE A 29 6.94 6.53 22.82
N GLU A 30 6.82 6.31 24.12
CA GLU A 30 7.80 5.65 24.97
C GLU A 30 7.36 4.21 25.27
N GLY A 31 7.40 3.33 24.27
CA GLY A 31 7.09 1.91 24.49
C GLY A 31 6.47 1.20 23.28
N LYS A 32 5.78 0.09 23.56
CA LYS A 32 5.04 -0.67 22.54
C LYS A 32 3.79 0.12 22.12
N GLN A 33 3.43 0.03 20.84
CA GLN A 33 2.14 0.51 20.37
C GLN A 33 1.00 -0.36 20.95
N GLY A 34 -0.03 0.28 21.48
CA GLY A 34 -1.21 -0.38 22.06
C GLY A 34 -2.45 0.52 22.06
N THR A 35 -3.49 0.12 22.78
CA THR A 35 -4.68 0.95 23.03
C THR A 35 -4.37 2.15 23.92
N GLU A 36 -3.32 2.03 24.73
CA GLU A 36 -2.75 3.06 25.59
C GLU A 36 -1.24 3.13 25.32
N VAL A 37 -0.69 4.34 25.35
CA VAL A 37 0.75 4.59 25.14
C VAL A 37 1.27 5.57 26.19
N GLU A 38 2.54 5.41 26.55
CA GLU A 38 3.26 6.40 27.34
C GLU A 38 3.82 7.49 26.42
N MET A 39 3.61 8.75 26.76
CA MET A 39 4.08 9.89 25.99
C MET A 39 4.37 11.07 26.93
N GLY A 40 5.65 11.40 27.13
CA GLY A 40 6.06 12.50 27.99
C GLY A 40 5.66 12.30 29.45
N GLY A 41 5.76 11.06 29.96
CA GLY A 41 5.38 10.69 31.33
C GLY A 41 3.87 10.61 31.61
N HIS A 42 3.05 10.58 30.56
CA HIS A 42 1.60 10.43 30.66
C HIS A 42 1.12 9.16 29.94
N GLU A 43 0.15 8.46 30.54
CA GLU A 43 -0.63 7.43 29.87
C GLU A 43 -1.72 8.08 29.01
N VAL A 44 -1.73 7.77 27.72
CA VAL A 44 -2.60 8.39 26.72
C VAL A 44 -3.32 7.33 25.90
N LEU A 45 -4.64 7.46 25.78
CA LEU A 45 -5.46 6.61 24.93
C LEU A 45 -5.11 6.84 23.44
N MET A 46 -4.81 5.78 22.71
CA MET A 46 -4.36 5.82 21.32
C MET A 46 -5.52 5.58 20.34
N PHE A 47 -6.18 6.65 19.93
CA PHE A 47 -7.22 6.63 18.88
C PHE A 47 -6.71 7.04 17.49
N GLY A 48 -5.40 7.30 17.35
CA GLY A 48 -4.75 7.73 16.10
C GLY A 48 -3.84 6.68 15.46
N SER A 49 -4.06 5.40 15.76
CA SER A 49 -3.23 4.28 15.27
C SER A 49 -3.81 3.63 14.02
N ASN A 50 -2.94 2.98 13.25
CA ASN A 50 -3.32 2.10 12.14
C ASN A 50 -3.26 0.60 12.51
N ALA A 51 -2.94 0.26 13.76
CA ALA A 51 -2.87 -1.11 14.25
C ALA A 51 -4.27 -1.69 14.54
N TYR A 52 -5.10 -1.83 13.51
CA TYR A 52 -6.53 -2.17 13.63
C TYR A 52 -6.81 -3.47 14.38
N THR A 53 -5.91 -4.44 14.29
CA THR A 53 -6.01 -5.78 14.91
C THR A 53 -5.33 -5.87 16.27
N GLY A 54 -4.59 -4.84 16.69
CA GLY A 54 -3.78 -4.86 17.92
C GLY A 54 -2.56 -5.80 17.89
N LEU A 55 -2.22 -6.38 16.74
CA LEU A 55 -1.17 -7.41 16.63
C LEU A 55 0.25 -6.89 16.88
N THR A 56 0.48 -5.57 16.95
CA THR A 56 1.81 -4.98 17.21
C THR A 56 2.39 -5.38 18.56
N GLY A 57 1.52 -5.71 19.53
CA GLY A 57 1.91 -6.18 20.86
C GLY A 57 1.80 -7.69 21.05
N ASP A 58 1.41 -8.47 20.02
CA ASP A 58 1.19 -9.91 20.15
C ASP A 58 2.51 -10.67 20.29
N GLU A 59 2.67 -11.42 21.39
CA GLU A 59 3.90 -12.16 21.70
C GLU A 59 4.25 -13.21 20.64
N ARG A 60 3.27 -13.76 19.91
CA ARG A 60 3.52 -14.71 18.81
C ARG A 60 4.23 -14.03 17.65
N VAL A 61 3.84 -12.79 17.35
CA VAL A 61 4.44 -11.97 16.27
C VAL A 61 5.83 -11.49 16.69
N ILE A 62 5.99 -11.05 17.94
CA ILE A 62 7.29 -10.62 18.50
C ILE A 62 8.28 -11.78 18.46
N GLU A 63 7.89 -12.96 18.97
CA GLU A 63 8.76 -14.13 19.01
C GLU A 63 9.14 -14.60 17.61
N ALA A 64 8.21 -14.59 16.65
CA ALA A 64 8.51 -14.85 15.25
C ALA A 64 9.58 -13.90 14.69
N GLY A 65 9.49 -12.61 14.99
CA GLY A 65 10.51 -11.62 14.62
C GLY A 65 11.87 -11.88 15.26
N ILE A 66 11.91 -12.24 16.54
CA ILE A 66 13.14 -12.61 17.25
C ILE A 66 13.80 -13.82 16.57
N GLN A 67 13.02 -14.87 16.28
CA GLN A 67 13.54 -16.07 15.62
C GLN A 67 14.03 -15.79 14.19
N ALA A 68 13.33 -14.94 13.44
CA ALA A 68 13.77 -14.52 12.11
C ALA A 68 15.12 -13.78 12.18
N MET A 69 15.27 -12.81 13.10
CA MET A 69 16.53 -12.08 13.28
C MET A 69 17.68 -13.00 13.70
N ARG A 70 17.42 -14.01 14.53
CA ARG A 70 18.45 -14.99 14.94
C ARG A 70 18.89 -15.89 13.80
N LYS A 71 17.97 -16.32 12.92
CA LYS A 71 18.28 -17.22 11.80
C LYS A 71 18.90 -16.48 10.61
N TYR A 72 18.36 -15.33 10.23
CA TYR A 72 18.68 -14.63 8.98
C TYR A 72 19.59 -13.41 9.15
N GLY A 73 19.84 -12.98 10.40
CA GLY A 73 20.55 -11.75 10.69
C GLY A 73 19.66 -10.51 10.59
N SER A 74 20.27 -9.33 10.69
CA SER A 74 19.58 -8.04 10.74
C SER A 74 19.14 -7.51 9.37
N GLY A 75 19.54 -8.14 8.26
CA GLY A 75 19.16 -7.74 6.91
C GLY A 75 19.87 -8.56 5.84
N CYS A 76 19.43 -8.40 4.59
CA CYS A 76 19.93 -9.23 3.47
C CYS A 76 21.06 -8.56 2.65
N ALA A 77 21.37 -7.28 2.92
CA ALA A 77 22.43 -6.52 2.25
C ALA A 77 22.36 -6.57 0.70
N GLY A 78 21.16 -6.55 0.13
CA GLY A 78 20.95 -6.65 -1.31
C GLY A 78 19.50 -6.41 -1.73
N SER A 79 19.28 -6.06 -3.00
CA SER A 79 17.93 -6.05 -3.56
C SER A 79 17.42 -7.48 -3.77
N ARG A 80 16.11 -7.67 -3.82
CA ARG A 80 15.48 -8.94 -4.19
C ARG A 80 15.89 -9.41 -5.59
N PHE A 81 16.15 -8.46 -6.48
CA PHE A 81 16.64 -8.70 -7.84
C PHE A 81 18.04 -9.36 -7.88
N LEU A 82 18.86 -9.13 -6.85
CA LEU A 82 20.21 -9.69 -6.76
C LEU A 82 20.30 -10.69 -5.60
N ASN A 83 21.01 -10.34 -4.54
CA ASN A 83 21.36 -11.23 -3.43
C ASN A 83 20.44 -11.11 -2.20
N GLY A 84 19.33 -10.37 -2.29
CA GLY A 84 18.47 -10.05 -1.15
C GLY A 84 17.29 -11.00 -0.93
N THR A 85 17.12 -12.03 -1.76
CA THR A 85 16.01 -12.98 -1.61
C THR A 85 16.34 -14.04 -0.55
N LEU A 86 15.40 -14.25 0.38
CA LEU A 86 15.44 -15.32 1.39
C LEU A 86 14.33 -16.33 1.09
N ASP A 87 14.48 -17.56 1.58
CA ASP A 87 13.41 -18.56 1.60
C ASP A 87 12.12 -18.01 2.24
N LEU A 88 12.26 -17.19 3.30
CA LEU A 88 11.15 -16.55 4.01
C LEU A 88 10.37 -15.56 3.15
N HIS A 89 11.03 -14.84 2.23
CA HIS A 89 10.34 -13.95 1.29
C HIS A 89 9.45 -14.75 0.34
N VAL A 90 10.01 -15.82 -0.25
CA VAL A 90 9.29 -16.69 -1.19
C VAL A 90 8.12 -17.39 -0.51
N GLN A 91 8.28 -17.78 0.75
CA GLN A 91 7.19 -18.34 1.54
C GLN A 91 6.07 -17.31 1.76
N LEU A 92 6.42 -16.11 2.22
CA LEU A 92 5.44 -15.05 2.46
C LEU A 92 4.66 -14.70 1.17
N GLU A 93 5.35 -14.60 0.03
CA GLU A 93 4.72 -14.32 -1.26
C GLU A 93 3.67 -15.37 -1.64
N LYS A 94 3.95 -16.66 -1.44
CA LYS A 94 2.97 -17.73 -1.65
C LYS A 94 1.78 -17.64 -0.70
N GLU A 95 2.04 -17.34 0.57
CA GLU A 95 1.00 -17.21 1.59
C GLU A 95 0.09 -15.99 1.30
N LEU A 96 0.66 -14.87 0.84
CA LEU A 96 -0.09 -13.67 0.45
C LEU A 96 -0.93 -13.89 -0.80
N ALA A 97 -0.36 -14.50 -1.83
CA ALA A 97 -1.08 -14.85 -3.06
C ALA A 97 -2.29 -15.74 -2.75
N ALA A 98 -2.09 -16.78 -1.93
CA ALA A 98 -3.18 -17.66 -1.48
C ALA A 98 -4.22 -16.92 -0.60
N PHE A 99 -3.78 -15.99 0.25
CA PHE A 99 -4.66 -15.23 1.14
C PHE A 99 -5.61 -14.33 0.36
N VAL A 100 -5.10 -13.58 -0.63
CA VAL A 100 -5.89 -12.65 -1.46
C VAL A 100 -6.49 -13.29 -2.70
N GLY A 101 -6.24 -14.58 -2.95
CA GLY A 101 -6.82 -15.33 -4.07
C GLY A 101 -6.25 -14.96 -5.43
N LYS A 102 -4.92 -14.82 -5.52
CA LYS A 102 -4.16 -14.54 -6.75
C LYS A 102 -3.09 -15.60 -7.01
N ASP A 103 -2.60 -15.64 -8.25
CA ASP A 103 -1.60 -16.62 -8.68
C ASP A 103 -0.27 -16.41 -7.97
N GLU A 104 0.22 -15.18 -7.95
CA GLU A 104 1.50 -14.81 -7.37
C GLU A 104 1.44 -13.49 -6.61
N ALA A 105 2.43 -13.26 -5.75
CA ALA A 105 2.64 -11.99 -5.08
C ALA A 105 4.13 -11.63 -5.03
N LEU A 106 4.42 -10.34 -4.94
CA LEU A 106 5.77 -9.80 -4.83
C LEU A 106 5.85 -8.81 -3.67
N CYS A 107 6.81 -9.04 -2.76
CA CYS A 107 7.01 -8.18 -1.59
C CYS A 107 7.93 -6.98 -1.87
N PHE A 108 7.60 -5.85 -1.24
CA PHE A 108 8.34 -4.60 -1.25
C PHE A 108 8.64 -4.12 0.17
N SER A 109 9.63 -3.23 0.30
CA SER A 109 10.11 -2.73 1.60
C SER A 109 9.07 -1.93 2.39
N THR A 110 8.11 -1.30 1.70
CA THR A 110 6.99 -0.56 2.30
C THR A 110 5.77 -0.62 1.38
N GLY A 111 4.56 -0.39 1.91
CA GLY A 111 3.37 -0.21 1.08
C GLY A 111 3.52 0.95 0.09
N PHE A 112 4.15 2.05 0.51
CA PHE A 112 4.42 3.19 -0.36
C PHE A 112 5.23 2.78 -1.61
N THR A 113 6.30 2.01 -1.41
CA THR A 113 7.17 1.52 -2.48
C THR A 113 6.51 0.49 -3.39
N VAL A 114 5.45 -0.20 -2.94
CA VAL A 114 4.65 -1.03 -3.86
C VAL A 114 4.04 -0.13 -4.92
N ASN A 115 3.24 0.86 -4.52
CA ASN A 115 2.57 1.75 -5.45
C ASN A 115 3.58 2.53 -6.31
N SER A 116 4.59 3.15 -5.70
CA SER A 116 5.56 3.95 -6.46
C SER A 116 6.47 3.11 -7.37
N GLY A 117 6.62 1.81 -7.10
CA GLY A 117 7.44 0.90 -7.90
C GLY A 117 6.66 0.18 -9.00
N VAL A 118 5.45 -0.29 -8.70
CA VAL A 118 4.61 -1.09 -9.61
C VAL A 118 3.93 -0.22 -10.66
N ILE A 119 3.28 0.86 -10.26
CA ILE A 119 2.49 1.70 -11.17
C ILE A 119 3.26 2.14 -12.43
N PRO A 120 4.51 2.65 -12.34
CA PRO A 120 5.25 3.09 -13.52
C PRO A 120 5.72 1.96 -14.44
N CYS A 121 5.67 0.69 -14.02
CA CYS A 121 6.12 -0.44 -14.84
C CYS A 121 4.97 -1.18 -15.57
N LEU A 122 3.72 -0.90 -15.22
CA LEU A 122 2.55 -1.59 -15.80
C LEU A 122 2.11 -1.03 -17.16
N THR A 123 2.45 0.23 -17.45
CA THR A 123 1.90 0.99 -18.58
C THR A 123 2.96 1.90 -19.19
N ASP A 124 2.82 2.25 -20.48
CA ASP A 124 3.75 3.13 -21.19
C ASP A 124 3.09 4.42 -21.73
N ARG A 125 3.80 5.18 -22.56
CA ARG A 125 3.35 6.46 -23.16
C ARG A 125 2.07 6.37 -23.99
N ASN A 126 1.75 5.17 -24.47
CA ASN A 126 0.57 4.89 -25.29
C ASN A 126 -0.65 4.52 -24.44
N ASP A 127 -0.47 4.36 -23.13
CA ASP A 127 -1.48 3.89 -22.19
C ASP A 127 -1.98 5.01 -21.26
N TYR A 128 -2.99 4.67 -20.46
CA TYR A 128 -3.67 5.58 -19.56
C TYR A 128 -3.66 5.06 -18.13
N ILE A 129 -3.37 5.95 -17.17
CA ILE A 129 -3.59 5.73 -15.74
C ILE A 129 -4.72 6.66 -15.29
N ILE A 130 -5.74 6.10 -14.65
CA ILE A 130 -6.94 6.81 -14.20
C ILE A 130 -7.09 6.60 -12.68
N CYS A 131 -6.97 7.68 -11.91
CA CYS A 131 -7.01 7.63 -10.45
C CYS A 131 -8.18 8.44 -9.89
N ASP A 132 -8.67 8.03 -8.72
CA ASP A 132 -9.55 8.85 -7.89
C ASP A 132 -8.76 10.09 -7.41
N ASP A 133 -9.41 11.24 -7.25
CA ASP A 133 -8.72 12.47 -6.82
C ASP A 133 -8.37 12.50 -5.33
N ARG A 134 -8.82 11.49 -4.56
CA ARG A 134 -8.47 11.29 -3.15
C ARG A 134 -7.58 10.07 -2.90
N ASP A 135 -7.12 9.38 -3.94
CA ASP A 135 -6.19 8.26 -3.80
C ASP A 135 -4.93 8.63 -2.99
N HIS A 136 -4.39 7.64 -2.28
CA HIS A 136 -3.24 7.83 -1.41
C HIS A 136 -2.02 8.42 -2.15
N ALA A 137 -1.21 9.21 -1.44
CA ALA A 137 -0.07 9.92 -2.00
C ALA A 137 0.94 9.00 -2.73
N SER A 138 1.07 7.74 -2.32
CA SER A 138 1.93 6.77 -3.01
C SER A 138 1.45 6.40 -4.41
N ILE A 139 0.12 6.39 -4.64
CA ILE A 139 -0.47 6.19 -5.98
C ILE A 139 -0.18 7.42 -6.83
N VAL A 140 -0.36 8.62 -6.25
CA VAL A 140 -0.05 9.90 -6.91
C VAL A 140 1.42 9.96 -7.33
N ASP A 141 2.34 9.53 -6.48
CA ASP A 141 3.77 9.51 -6.80
C ASP A 141 4.12 8.40 -7.79
N GLY A 142 3.50 7.22 -7.69
CA GLY A 142 3.67 6.15 -8.68
C GLY A 142 3.23 6.57 -10.08
N ARG A 143 2.06 7.21 -10.22
CA ARG A 143 1.62 7.70 -11.53
C ARG A 143 2.54 8.80 -12.06
N ARG A 144 3.09 9.67 -11.19
CA ARG A 144 4.05 10.73 -11.58
C ARG A 144 5.35 10.17 -12.17
N LEU A 145 5.75 8.98 -11.74
CA LEU A 145 6.92 8.27 -12.28
C LEU A 145 6.62 7.58 -13.62
N SER A 146 5.35 7.32 -13.93
CA SER A 146 4.93 6.73 -15.20
C SER A 146 5.04 7.73 -16.36
N PHE A 147 5.32 7.20 -17.55
CA PHE A 147 5.25 7.97 -18.79
C PHE A 147 3.86 7.97 -19.45
N SER A 148 2.89 7.25 -18.88
CA SER A 148 1.52 7.15 -19.37
C SER A 148 0.74 8.45 -19.29
N GLN A 149 -0.35 8.51 -20.05
CA GLN A 149 -1.29 9.61 -19.96
C GLN A 149 -2.04 9.53 -18.63
N GLN A 150 -1.96 10.58 -17.82
CA GLN A 150 -2.57 10.63 -16.49
C GLN A 150 -3.94 11.30 -16.54
N LEU A 151 -4.98 10.55 -16.18
CA LEU A 151 -6.34 11.03 -16.01
C LEU A 151 -6.74 10.93 -14.53
N LYS A 152 -7.68 11.78 -14.13
CA LYS A 152 -8.28 11.76 -12.79
C LYS A 152 -9.78 11.92 -12.89
N TYR A 153 -10.50 11.30 -11.97
CA TYR A 153 -11.93 11.50 -11.80
C TYR A 153 -12.22 11.98 -10.37
N LYS A 154 -13.35 12.68 -10.21
CA LYS A 154 -13.80 13.11 -8.89
C LYS A 154 -14.06 11.92 -7.99
N HIS A 155 -13.74 12.09 -6.72
CA HIS A 155 -13.92 11.08 -5.70
C HIS A 155 -15.24 10.30 -5.79
N ASN A 156 -15.13 8.98 -5.98
CA ASN A 156 -16.24 8.02 -6.04
C ASN A 156 -17.33 8.36 -7.10
N ASP A 157 -17.05 9.27 -8.05
CA ASP A 157 -17.97 9.70 -9.10
C ASP A 157 -17.80 8.84 -10.36
N MET A 158 -18.64 7.81 -10.48
CA MET A 158 -18.58 6.85 -11.57
C MET A 158 -18.97 7.43 -12.92
N ALA A 159 -19.76 8.51 -12.94
CA ALA A 159 -20.08 9.23 -14.18
C ALA A 159 -18.86 10.02 -14.67
N ASP A 160 -18.06 10.59 -13.77
CA ASP A 160 -16.81 11.25 -14.13
C ASP A 160 -15.71 10.24 -14.52
N LEU A 161 -15.62 9.10 -13.85
CA LEU A 161 -14.75 7.98 -14.25
C LEU A 161 -15.08 7.52 -15.67
N GLU A 162 -16.36 7.27 -15.97
CA GLU A 162 -16.80 6.87 -17.31
C GLU A 162 -16.45 7.93 -18.37
N LYS A 163 -16.57 9.23 -18.05
CA LYS A 163 -16.12 10.31 -18.94
C LYS A 163 -14.61 10.28 -19.19
N GLN A 164 -13.79 9.90 -18.22
CA GLN A 164 -12.35 9.76 -18.45
C GLN A 164 -12.05 8.56 -19.36
N LEU A 165 -12.71 7.42 -19.11
CA LEU A 165 -12.56 6.22 -19.93
C LEU A 165 -12.94 6.45 -21.40
N GLN A 166 -13.98 7.25 -21.67
CA GLN A 166 -14.40 7.63 -23.02
C GLN A 166 -13.36 8.45 -23.80
N LYS A 167 -12.39 9.07 -23.12
CA LYS A 167 -11.30 9.82 -23.77
C LYS A 167 -10.14 8.92 -24.20
N CYS A 168 -10.05 7.72 -23.62
CA CYS A 168 -8.96 6.80 -23.88
C CYS A 168 -9.08 6.18 -25.28
N ASN A 169 -7.94 5.93 -25.92
CA ASN A 169 -7.91 5.11 -27.12
C ASN A 169 -8.43 3.69 -26.80
N PRO A 170 -9.42 3.15 -27.55
CA PRO A 170 -9.95 1.80 -27.33
C PRO A 170 -8.87 0.70 -27.28
N ASP A 171 -7.82 0.81 -28.09
CA ASP A 171 -6.79 -0.22 -28.24
C ASP A 171 -5.61 -0.11 -27.24
N SER A 172 -5.61 0.93 -26.39
CA SER A 172 -4.58 1.13 -25.35
C SER A 172 -4.96 0.51 -24.01
N VAL A 173 -3.98 0.23 -23.15
CA VAL A 173 -4.25 -0.17 -21.77
C VAL A 173 -4.81 1.01 -20.98
N LYS A 174 -5.83 0.74 -20.15
CA LYS A 174 -6.50 1.71 -19.29
C LYS A 174 -6.44 1.17 -17.87
N LEU A 175 -5.48 1.64 -17.09
CA LEU A 175 -5.29 1.21 -15.71
C LEU A 175 -6.07 2.14 -14.77
N ILE A 176 -7.15 1.63 -14.18
CA ILE A 176 -7.86 2.26 -13.07
C ILE A 176 -7.15 1.87 -11.78
N ILE A 177 -6.76 2.86 -10.99
CA ILE A 177 -6.17 2.66 -9.66
C ILE A 177 -7.08 3.33 -8.65
N VAL A 178 -7.36 2.66 -7.53
CA VAL A 178 -8.23 3.18 -6.49
C VAL A 178 -7.87 2.62 -5.11
N ASP A 179 -7.93 3.46 -4.07
CA ASP A 179 -7.94 2.99 -2.67
C ASP A 179 -9.22 2.15 -2.42
N GLY A 180 -9.09 0.97 -1.80
CA GLY A 180 -10.26 0.18 -1.39
C GLY A 180 -11.05 0.86 -0.26
N VAL A 181 -10.33 1.42 0.71
CA VAL A 181 -10.86 2.26 1.80
C VAL A 181 -10.06 3.57 1.81
N PHE A 182 -10.72 4.71 1.68
CA PHE A 182 -10.06 6.00 1.67
C PHE A 182 -9.71 6.44 3.10
N SER A 183 -8.42 6.63 3.36
CA SER A 183 -7.90 6.86 4.72
C SER A 183 -8.47 8.06 5.49
N MET A 184 -8.92 9.10 4.77
CA MET A 184 -9.35 10.36 5.39
C MET A 184 -10.82 10.35 5.84
N GLU A 185 -11.72 9.79 5.03
CA GLU A 185 -13.16 9.76 5.32
C GLU A 185 -13.65 8.36 5.72
N GLY A 186 -12.85 7.32 5.49
CA GLY A 186 -13.16 5.94 5.85
C GLY A 186 -14.23 5.28 4.95
N ASP A 187 -14.58 5.92 3.84
CA ASP A 187 -15.53 5.39 2.87
C ASP A 187 -14.88 4.37 1.93
N LEU A 188 -15.73 3.57 1.28
CA LEU A 188 -15.32 2.50 0.37
C LEU A 188 -15.41 2.96 -1.09
N ALA A 189 -14.45 2.55 -1.91
CA ALA A 189 -14.60 2.67 -3.36
C ALA A 189 -15.82 1.88 -3.84
N ASN A 190 -16.55 2.44 -4.81
CA ASN A 190 -17.65 1.75 -5.49
C ASN A 190 -17.14 0.68 -6.48
N LEU A 191 -16.44 -0.34 -5.95
CA LEU A 191 -15.85 -1.42 -6.75
C LEU A 191 -16.84 -2.11 -7.70
N PRO A 192 -18.12 -2.38 -7.33
CA PRO A 192 -19.08 -2.98 -8.27
C PRO A 192 -19.25 -2.17 -9.55
N GLU A 193 -19.33 -0.85 -9.44
CA GLU A 193 -19.52 0.03 -10.60
C GLU A 193 -18.22 0.24 -11.39
N ILE A 194 -17.07 0.29 -10.70
CA ILE A 194 -15.75 0.29 -11.35
C ILE A 194 -15.56 -0.99 -12.18
N VAL A 195 -15.94 -2.16 -11.66
CA VAL A 195 -15.90 -3.45 -12.39
C VAL A 195 -16.85 -3.43 -13.59
N ARG A 196 -18.07 -2.88 -13.44
CA ARG A 196 -18.98 -2.69 -14.59
C ARG A 196 -18.33 -1.87 -15.70
N LEU A 197 -17.64 -0.78 -15.34
CA LEU A 197 -16.92 0.08 -16.29
C LEU A 197 -15.68 -0.62 -16.86
N LYS A 198 -14.97 -1.42 -16.07
CA LYS A 198 -13.85 -2.26 -16.53
C LYS A 198 -14.26 -3.12 -17.71
N HIS A 199 -15.36 -3.86 -17.60
CA HIS A 199 -15.84 -4.71 -18.70
C HIS A 199 -16.28 -3.89 -19.92
N LYS A 200 -16.95 -2.74 -19.70
CA LYS A 200 -17.43 -1.89 -20.79
C LYS A 200 -16.30 -1.29 -21.63
N TYR A 201 -15.18 -0.93 -21.00
CA TYR A 201 -14.08 -0.20 -21.62
C TYR A 201 -12.79 -1.01 -21.80
N ASN A 202 -12.83 -2.31 -21.48
CA ASN A 202 -11.66 -3.19 -21.43
C ASN A 202 -10.51 -2.56 -20.64
N ALA A 203 -10.81 -2.21 -19.39
CA ALA A 203 -9.83 -1.63 -18.47
C ALA A 203 -9.18 -2.71 -17.59
N THR A 204 -8.14 -2.30 -16.87
CA THR A 204 -7.46 -3.06 -15.82
C THR A 204 -7.67 -2.31 -14.51
N ILE A 205 -7.90 -3.03 -13.40
CA ILE A 205 -8.08 -2.45 -12.07
C ILE A 205 -6.95 -2.88 -11.14
N MET A 206 -6.35 -1.90 -10.48
CA MET A 206 -5.50 -2.09 -9.30
C MET A 206 -6.20 -1.49 -8.07
N VAL A 207 -6.39 -2.28 -7.02
CA VAL A 207 -6.97 -1.82 -5.75
C VAL A 207 -5.89 -1.77 -4.66
N ASP A 208 -5.79 -0.65 -3.95
CA ASP A 208 -4.97 -0.50 -2.75
C ASP A 208 -5.79 -0.90 -1.51
N GLU A 209 -5.52 -2.10 -0.97
CA GLU A 209 -6.17 -2.66 0.21
C GLU A 209 -5.45 -2.31 1.52
N ALA A 210 -4.61 -1.26 1.55
CA ALA A 210 -3.82 -0.94 2.74
C ALA A 210 -4.65 -0.73 4.01
N HIS A 211 -5.86 -0.18 3.86
CA HIS A 211 -6.83 0.01 4.95
C HIS A 211 -7.96 -1.05 4.96
N GLY A 212 -8.00 -1.93 3.97
CA GLY A 212 -9.01 -2.98 3.85
C GLY A 212 -8.59 -4.32 4.45
N LEU A 213 -7.32 -4.74 4.24
CA LEU A 213 -6.80 -5.99 4.78
C LEU A 213 -6.87 -6.01 6.31
N GLY A 214 -7.33 -7.12 6.87
CA GLY A 214 -7.55 -7.33 8.30
C GLY A 214 -8.78 -6.61 8.87
N VAL A 215 -9.55 -5.88 8.05
CA VAL A 215 -10.74 -5.13 8.49
C VAL A 215 -11.99 -5.62 7.77
N PHE A 216 -11.92 -5.73 6.44
CA PHE A 216 -13.05 -6.09 5.59
C PHE A 216 -12.91 -7.50 5.00
N GLY A 217 -14.01 -8.01 4.46
CA GLY A 217 -14.07 -9.32 3.83
C GLY A 217 -14.06 -10.46 4.82
N LYS A 218 -14.38 -11.66 4.33
CA LYS A 218 -14.24 -12.89 5.10
C LYS A 218 -12.79 -13.03 5.50
N LEU A 219 -12.55 -13.26 6.79
CA LEU A 219 -11.20 -13.51 7.31
C LEU A 219 -10.22 -12.35 7.08
N GLY A 220 -10.73 -11.12 6.97
CA GLY A 220 -9.90 -9.92 6.79
C GLY A 220 -9.26 -9.81 5.40
N ARG A 221 -9.83 -10.41 4.35
CA ARG A 221 -9.26 -10.42 2.99
C ARG A 221 -9.37 -9.10 2.21
N GLY A 222 -10.03 -8.10 2.78
CA GLY A 222 -10.14 -6.76 2.19
C GLY A 222 -11.49 -6.48 1.52
N VAL A 223 -11.58 -5.28 0.94
CA VAL A 223 -12.78 -4.73 0.30
C VAL A 223 -13.14 -5.49 -0.98
N CYS A 224 -12.14 -5.96 -1.73
CA CYS A 224 -12.34 -6.82 -2.90
C CYS A 224 -13.14 -8.08 -2.54
N ASP A 225 -12.78 -8.76 -1.44
CA ASP A 225 -13.50 -9.94 -0.94
C ASP A 225 -14.85 -9.55 -0.32
N HIS A 226 -14.92 -8.41 0.38
CA HIS A 226 -16.17 -7.90 0.96
C HIS A 226 -17.29 -7.76 -0.09
N PHE A 227 -16.97 -7.28 -1.29
CA PHE A 227 -17.91 -7.20 -2.40
C PHE A 227 -18.03 -8.50 -3.23
N GLY A 228 -17.21 -9.52 -2.94
CA GLY A 228 -17.17 -10.76 -3.73
C GLY A 228 -16.57 -10.57 -5.14
N LEU A 229 -15.71 -9.56 -5.32
CA LEU A 229 -15.16 -9.14 -6.60
C LEU A 229 -13.68 -9.46 -6.77
N THR A 230 -13.06 -10.22 -5.86
CA THR A 230 -11.62 -10.57 -5.91
C THR A 230 -11.15 -11.08 -7.27
N HIS A 231 -11.96 -11.89 -7.95
CA HIS A 231 -11.63 -12.42 -9.29
C HIS A 231 -11.75 -11.39 -10.41
N GLU A 232 -12.48 -10.29 -10.19
CA GLU A 232 -12.66 -9.20 -11.16
C GLU A 232 -11.58 -8.12 -11.06
N ILE A 233 -10.79 -8.11 -9.97
CA ILE A 233 -9.71 -7.14 -9.76
C ILE A 233 -8.40 -7.71 -10.27
N ASP A 234 -7.65 -7.00 -11.11
CA ASP A 234 -6.44 -7.57 -11.74
C ASP A 234 -5.23 -7.54 -10.81
N LEU A 235 -5.07 -6.47 -10.03
CA LEU A 235 -3.99 -6.33 -9.05
C LEU A 235 -4.52 -5.91 -7.69
N ILE A 236 -4.04 -6.59 -6.65
CA ILE A 236 -4.34 -6.26 -5.25
C ILE A 236 -3.04 -5.85 -4.57
N MET A 237 -2.97 -4.59 -4.18
CA MET A 237 -1.87 -4.05 -3.38
C MET A 237 -2.25 -4.15 -1.90
N GLY A 238 -1.30 -4.51 -1.05
CA GLY A 238 -1.48 -4.43 0.41
C GLY A 238 -0.24 -3.91 1.14
N THR A 239 -0.45 -3.52 2.40
CA THR A 239 0.64 -3.08 3.29
C THR A 239 0.71 -3.91 4.56
N PHE A 240 1.92 -4.08 5.08
CA PHE A 240 2.16 -4.76 6.34
C PHE A 240 2.08 -3.81 7.55
N SER A 241 2.08 -2.49 7.34
CA SER A 241 2.23 -1.48 8.40
C SER A 241 0.96 -1.10 9.16
N LYS A 242 -0.14 -1.79 8.92
CA LYS A 242 -1.45 -1.53 9.55
C LYS A 242 -1.94 -2.77 10.31
N SER A 243 -3.01 -3.41 9.84
CA SER A 243 -3.57 -4.64 10.43
C SER A 243 -2.59 -5.79 10.58
N LEU A 244 -1.58 -5.86 9.70
CA LEU A 244 -0.57 -6.91 9.73
C LEU A 244 0.58 -6.60 10.69
N ALA A 245 0.61 -5.43 11.34
CA ALA A 245 1.51 -5.14 12.46
C ALA A 245 3.02 -5.31 12.19
N SER A 246 3.49 -4.96 10.99
CA SER A 246 4.91 -5.04 10.61
C SER A 246 5.31 -3.88 9.69
N ILE A 247 6.28 -4.07 8.82
CA ILE A 247 6.69 -3.10 7.80
C ILE A 247 6.89 -3.84 6.47
N GLY A 248 6.47 -3.17 5.39
CA GLY A 248 6.49 -3.75 4.04
C GLY A 248 5.15 -3.57 3.32
N GLY A 249 5.09 -4.15 2.14
CA GLY A 249 3.88 -4.28 1.36
C GLY A 249 4.06 -5.32 0.27
N PHE A 250 3.00 -5.58 -0.47
CA PHE A 250 3.03 -6.50 -1.58
C PHE A 250 2.08 -6.08 -2.69
N ILE A 251 2.34 -6.59 -3.89
CA ILE A 251 1.38 -6.62 -5.00
C ILE A 251 1.07 -8.09 -5.31
N ALA A 252 -0.19 -8.43 -5.50
CA ALA A 252 -0.63 -9.76 -5.92
C ALA A 252 -1.44 -9.66 -7.20
N ALA A 253 -1.14 -10.51 -8.17
CA ALA A 253 -1.70 -10.50 -9.52
C ALA A 253 -1.41 -11.83 -10.23
N ASP A 254 -1.79 -11.92 -11.49
CA ASP A 254 -1.43 -13.03 -12.38
C ASP A 254 0.10 -13.13 -12.55
N SER A 255 0.62 -14.35 -12.74
CA SER A 255 2.08 -14.61 -12.84
C SER A 255 2.79 -13.75 -13.89
N SER A 256 2.12 -13.44 -15.01
CA SER A 256 2.69 -12.61 -16.08
C SER A 256 2.95 -11.17 -15.64
N ILE A 257 2.04 -10.60 -14.84
CA ILE A 257 2.15 -9.26 -14.26
C ILE A 257 3.24 -9.26 -13.20
N ILE A 258 3.23 -10.25 -12.29
CA ILE A 258 4.24 -10.35 -11.23
C ILE A 258 5.64 -10.52 -11.80
N ASN A 259 5.82 -11.33 -12.84
CA ASN A 259 7.10 -11.50 -13.52
C ASN A 259 7.60 -10.18 -14.16
N CYS A 260 6.70 -9.38 -14.76
CA CYS A 260 7.05 -8.05 -15.26
C CYS A 260 7.53 -7.13 -14.12
N CYS A 261 6.78 -7.07 -13.03
CA CYS A 261 7.13 -6.27 -11.85
C CYS A 261 8.46 -6.71 -11.22
N ALA A 262 8.74 -8.01 -11.14
CA ALA A 262 9.93 -8.57 -10.52
C ALA A 262 11.22 -8.33 -11.32
N THR A 263 11.11 -8.16 -12.64
CA THR A 263 12.26 -8.01 -13.55
C THR A 263 12.64 -6.56 -13.84
N MET A 264 11.84 -5.60 -13.36
CA MET A 264 12.15 -4.18 -13.47
C MET A 264 13.08 -3.75 -12.32
N PRO A 265 14.18 -3.02 -12.58
CA PRO A 265 15.15 -2.61 -11.56
C PRO A 265 14.61 -1.56 -10.56
N VAL A 266 13.29 -1.35 -10.50
CA VAL A 266 12.65 -0.35 -9.65
C VAL A 266 12.35 -0.97 -8.28
N LEU A 267 13.17 -0.58 -7.29
CA LEU A 267 12.84 -0.54 -5.85
C LEU A 267 12.44 -1.86 -5.15
N THR A 268 12.83 -3.03 -5.66
CA THR A 268 12.72 -4.28 -4.89
C THR A 268 13.86 -4.41 -3.86
N TYR A 269 13.89 -3.54 -2.85
CA TYR A 269 14.82 -3.69 -1.73
C TYR A 269 14.29 -4.74 -0.75
N SER A 270 15.18 -5.63 -0.29
CA SER A 270 14.83 -6.65 0.69
C SER A 270 14.62 -6.02 2.06
N VAL A 271 13.55 -6.41 2.73
CA VAL A 271 13.31 -6.15 4.16
C VAL A 271 12.96 -7.49 4.78
N LEU A 272 13.56 -7.82 5.91
CA LEU A 272 13.29 -9.09 6.58
C LEU A 272 11.78 -9.20 6.85
N PRO A 273 11.08 -10.18 6.26
CA PRO A 273 9.66 -10.35 6.53
C PRO A 273 9.52 -10.90 7.94
N ILE A 274 8.99 -10.08 8.86
CA ILE A 274 8.77 -10.49 10.26
C ILE A 274 7.42 -11.21 10.44
N LEU A 275 6.58 -11.22 9.41
CA LEU A 275 5.28 -11.90 9.45
C LEU A 275 5.47 -13.41 9.32
N ARG A 276 5.35 -14.12 10.45
CA ARG A 276 5.05 -15.54 10.42
C ARG A 276 3.53 -15.69 10.42
N GLN A 277 3.01 -16.07 9.25
CA GLN A 277 1.64 -16.55 8.99
C GLN A 277 0.52 -15.49 8.89
N PRO A 278 -0.04 -15.23 7.69
CA PRO A 278 -1.35 -14.60 7.54
C PRO A 278 -2.49 -15.42 8.17
N GLN A 279 -2.23 -16.65 8.63
CA GLN A 279 -3.18 -17.46 9.41
C GLN A 279 -3.49 -16.86 10.79
N LEU A 280 -2.74 -15.88 11.28
CA LEU A 280 -3.06 -15.16 12.52
C LEU A 280 -4.21 -14.14 12.37
N LEU A 281 -4.65 -13.86 11.14
CA LEU A 281 -5.90 -13.13 10.85
C LEU A 281 -7.14 -14.05 10.86
N LEU A 282 -6.94 -15.37 10.99
CA LEU A 282 -8.00 -16.40 11.10
C LEU A 282 -8.24 -16.77 12.56
#